data_AF-A0A8S3ZII1-F1
#
_entry.id   AF-A0A8S3ZII1-F1
#
_cell.length_a   1.000
_cell.length_b   1.000
_cell.length_c   1.000
_cell.angle_alpha   90.00
_cell.angle_beta   90.00
_cell.angle_gamma   90.00
#
_symmetry.space_group_name_H-M   'P 1'
#
loop_
_entity.id
_entity.type
_entity.pdbx_description
1 polymer ?
#
loop_
_entity_poly.entity_id
_entity_poly.type
_entity_poly.pdbx_seq_one_letter_code
_entity_poly.pdbx_strand_id
1 'polypeptide(L)'
;MTRTNLTVADMTRTNLTVADMTRTNLTVADMIRTNLTVAEMTRTNLTVAEMTRTKLTVAEMTRTNLTVAEMTGTNLTVAEMTGTNLTVAEMTRTKLTVAEMTRTNLTVAEMTGTNLTVADMTRANLTVAEMTITNLTVADMTRTNLTVADMTRTNLTVADMTRTNLTVADMTRINLTVADMTRTNLTVADMTRGNLTVADLTRTNLTVADKTRTKLTLAIMIAPYVEKTTDKCTHSCSIQMTEL
;
A
#
# COMPACT_ATOMS: atom_id res chain seq x y z
N MET A 1 -18.62 -30.63 0.11
CA MET A 1 -18.90 -29.64 -0.94
C MET A 1 -17.64 -29.45 -1.76
N THR A 2 -17.74 -29.62 -3.08
CA THR A 2 -16.63 -29.65 -4.05
C THR A 2 -16.09 -28.25 -4.33
N ARG A 3 -14.80 -28.13 -4.65
CA ARG A 3 -14.19 -26.89 -5.16
C ARG A 3 -14.60 -26.71 -6.62
N THR A 4 -14.94 -25.48 -7.02
CA THR A 4 -15.13 -25.13 -8.43
C THR A 4 -13.77 -24.80 -9.03
N ASN A 5 -13.38 -25.46 -10.12
CA ASN A 5 -12.14 -25.15 -10.84
C ASN A 5 -12.50 -24.69 -12.25
N LEU A 6 -12.06 -23.51 -12.63
CA LEU A 6 -12.31 -22.96 -13.95
C LEU A 6 -11.02 -22.33 -14.50
N THR A 7 -10.75 -22.60 -15.77
CA THR A 7 -9.74 -21.89 -16.56
C THR A 7 -10.46 -21.17 -17.68
N VAL A 8 -10.33 -19.85 -17.73
CA VAL A 8 -10.91 -19.01 -18.77
C VAL A 8 -9.78 -18.37 -19.56
N ALA A 9 -9.70 -18.64 -20.85
CA ALA A 9 -8.70 -17.99 -21.69
C ALA A 9 -8.99 -16.48 -21.80
N ASP A 10 -10.24 -16.10 -22.02
CA ASP A 10 -10.59 -14.72 -22.33
C ASP A 10 -11.92 -14.31 -21.67
N MET A 11 -11.89 -13.21 -20.92
CA MET A 11 -13.05 -12.53 -20.32
C MET A 11 -13.25 -11.12 -20.88
N THR A 12 -12.72 -10.83 -22.06
CA THR A 12 -12.73 -9.50 -22.66
C THR A 12 -14.14 -8.95 -22.83
N ARG A 13 -14.34 -7.69 -22.42
CA ARG A 13 -15.61 -6.94 -22.53
C ARG A 13 -16.81 -7.64 -21.87
N THR A 14 -16.56 -8.43 -20.84
CA THR A 14 -17.64 -9.07 -20.08
C THR A 14 -18.18 -8.13 -18.99
N ASN A 15 -19.47 -8.29 -18.68
CA ASN A 15 -20.11 -7.66 -17.52
C ASN A 15 -20.78 -8.76 -16.71
N LEU A 16 -20.26 -9.01 -15.51
CA LEU A 16 -20.66 -10.15 -14.69
C LEU A 16 -20.94 -9.68 -13.27
N THR A 17 -22.03 -10.18 -12.71
CA THR A 17 -22.32 -10.09 -11.28
C THR A 17 -22.36 -11.52 -10.74
N VAL A 18 -21.50 -11.78 -9.76
CA VAL A 18 -21.39 -13.09 -9.12
C VAL A 18 -21.75 -12.93 -7.65
N ALA A 19 -22.77 -13.65 -7.18
CA ALA A 19 -23.15 -13.58 -5.78
C ALA A 19 -22.10 -14.24 -4.88
N ASP A 20 -21.57 -15.40 -5.29
CA ASP A 20 -20.70 -16.19 -4.44
C ASP A 20 -19.63 -16.92 -5.27
N MET A 21 -18.36 -16.74 -4.89
CA MET A 21 -17.19 -17.44 -5.45
C MET A 21 -16.51 -18.35 -4.42
N THR A 22 -17.23 -18.76 -3.38
CA THR A 22 -16.70 -19.55 -2.27
C THR A 22 -16.01 -20.82 -2.76
N ARG A 23 -14.77 -21.04 -2.29
CA ARG A 23 -13.95 -22.22 -2.63
C ARG A 23 -13.75 -22.44 -4.13
N THR A 24 -13.66 -21.34 -4.89
CA THR A 24 -13.37 -21.37 -6.32
C THR A 24 -11.87 -21.21 -6.57
N ASN A 25 -11.34 -22.00 -7.49
CA ASN A 25 -10.08 -21.74 -8.16
C ASN A 25 -10.39 -21.27 -9.58
N LEU A 26 -10.10 -20.00 -9.86
CA LEU A 26 -10.32 -19.40 -11.16
C LEU A 26 -8.98 -18.90 -11.70
N THR A 27 -8.58 -19.45 -12.84
CA THR A 27 -7.46 -18.94 -13.63
C THR A 27 -8.00 -18.23 -14.86
N VAL A 28 -7.61 -16.99 -15.08
CA VAL A 28 -7.99 -16.21 -16.26
C VAL A 28 -6.71 -15.77 -16.97
N ALA A 29 -6.59 -16.00 -18.28
CA ALA A 29 -5.47 -15.40 -19.01
C ALA A 29 -5.75 -13.90 -19.19
N ASP A 30 -6.84 -13.56 -19.91
CA ASP A 30 -7.12 -12.17 -20.25
C ASP A 30 -8.42 -11.67 -19.61
N MET A 31 -8.31 -10.62 -18.79
CA MET A 31 -9.45 -9.90 -18.22
C MET A 31 -9.40 -8.44 -18.66
N ILE A 32 -9.77 -8.21 -19.93
CA ILE A 32 -9.59 -6.92 -20.59
C ILE A 32 -10.93 -6.20 -20.74
N ARG A 33 -11.02 -4.95 -20.26
CA ARG A 33 -12.25 -4.13 -20.30
C ARG A 33 -13.45 -4.84 -19.66
N THR A 34 -13.20 -5.60 -18.61
CA THR A 34 -14.21 -6.36 -17.89
C THR A 34 -14.81 -5.52 -16.77
N ASN A 35 -16.11 -5.69 -16.52
CA ASN A 35 -16.73 -5.25 -15.27
C ASN A 35 -17.18 -6.49 -14.50
N LEU A 36 -16.50 -6.78 -13.39
CA LEU A 36 -16.81 -7.90 -12.52
C LEU A 36 -17.20 -7.37 -11.15
N THR A 37 -18.44 -7.64 -10.75
CA THR A 37 -18.93 -7.39 -9.39
C THR A 37 -19.11 -8.72 -8.69
N VAL A 38 -18.50 -8.88 -7.52
CA VAL A 38 -18.62 -10.09 -6.70
C VAL A 38 -19.11 -9.70 -5.32
N ALA A 39 -20.17 -10.33 -4.81
CA ALA A 39 -20.59 -10.07 -3.44
C ALA A 39 -19.63 -10.77 -2.45
N GLU A 40 -19.39 -12.07 -2.61
CA GLU A 40 -18.53 -12.82 -1.70
C GLU A 40 -17.42 -13.62 -2.42
N MET A 41 -16.18 -13.45 -1.95
CA MET A 41 -15.02 -14.26 -2.32
C MET A 41 -14.41 -14.89 -1.06
N THR A 42 -14.95 -16.03 -0.63
CA THR A 42 -14.47 -16.76 0.54
C THR A 42 -13.61 -17.97 0.17
N ARG A 43 -12.36 -18.02 0.63
CA ARG A 43 -11.41 -19.12 0.34
C ARG A 43 -11.22 -19.34 -1.17
N THR A 44 -11.18 -18.26 -1.93
CA THR A 44 -11.02 -18.27 -3.38
C THR A 44 -9.54 -18.15 -3.75
N ASN A 45 -9.12 -18.82 -4.82
CA ASN A 45 -7.86 -18.53 -5.50
C ASN A 45 -8.22 -17.95 -6.87
N LEU A 46 -7.88 -16.69 -7.10
CA LEU A 46 -8.04 -16.03 -8.39
C LEU A 46 -6.64 -15.70 -8.93
N THR A 47 -6.28 -16.33 -10.04
CA THR A 47 -5.04 -16.03 -10.75
C THR A 47 -5.40 -15.40 -12.09
N VAL A 48 -4.86 -14.21 -12.37
CA VAL A 48 -5.06 -13.53 -13.65
C VAL A 48 -3.72 -13.20 -14.28
N ALA A 49 -3.51 -13.52 -15.55
CA ALA A 49 -2.30 -13.11 -16.24
C ALA A 49 -2.36 -11.61 -16.55
N GLU A 50 -3.39 -11.16 -17.27
CA GLU A 50 -3.56 -9.76 -17.65
C GLU A 50 -4.91 -9.18 -17.17
N MET A 51 -4.85 -8.09 -16.40
CA MET A 51 -6.01 -7.28 -16.00
C MET A 51 -5.88 -5.87 -16.55
N THR A 52 -6.40 -5.65 -17.77
CA THR A 52 -6.28 -4.37 -18.47
C THR A 52 -7.61 -3.64 -18.55
N ARG A 53 -7.66 -2.39 -18.06
CA ARG A 53 -8.85 -1.51 -18.08
C ARG A 53 -10.09 -2.15 -17.46
N THR A 54 -9.88 -2.95 -16.42
CA THR A 54 -10.94 -3.70 -15.77
C THR A 54 -11.46 -2.97 -14.54
N LYS A 55 -12.74 -3.13 -14.26
CA LYS A 55 -13.36 -2.75 -12.99
C LYS A 55 -13.68 -4.03 -12.23
N LEU A 56 -13.03 -4.24 -11.09
CA LEU A 56 -13.33 -5.31 -10.16
C LEU A 56 -13.87 -4.69 -8.89
N THR A 57 -15.13 -4.98 -8.57
CA THR A 57 -15.79 -4.54 -7.33
C THR A 57 -16.10 -5.77 -6.50
N VAL A 58 -15.58 -5.85 -5.29
CA VAL A 58 -15.86 -6.97 -4.38
C VAL A 58 -16.41 -6.42 -3.07
N ALA A 59 -17.54 -6.96 -2.58
CA ALA A 59 -18.01 -6.55 -1.26
C ALA A 59 -17.15 -7.19 -0.16
N GLU A 60 -17.00 -8.51 -0.17
CA GLU A 60 -16.19 -9.21 0.83
C GLU A 60 -15.15 -10.15 0.20
N MET A 61 -13.90 -10.02 0.62
CA MET A 61 -12.81 -10.96 0.35
C MET A 61 -12.30 -11.54 1.66
N THR A 62 -12.62 -12.81 1.91
CA THR A 62 -12.21 -13.49 3.15
C THR A 62 -11.33 -14.71 2.84
N ARG A 63 -10.10 -14.70 3.35
CA ARG A 63 -9.12 -15.81 3.14
C ARG A 63 -8.87 -16.14 1.67
N THR A 64 -8.83 -15.11 0.84
CA THR A 64 -8.68 -15.23 -0.61
C THR A 64 -7.24 -14.94 -1.03
N ASN A 65 -6.76 -15.68 -2.03
CA ASN A 65 -5.52 -15.39 -2.73
C ASN A 65 -5.87 -14.79 -4.10
N LEU A 66 -5.42 -13.56 -4.35
CA LEU A 66 -5.51 -12.91 -5.65
C LEU A 66 -4.08 -12.70 -6.17
N THR A 67 -3.74 -13.39 -7.25
CA THR A 67 -2.45 -13.27 -7.91
C THR A 67 -2.67 -12.68 -9.30
N VAL A 68 -2.01 -11.56 -9.61
CA VAL A 68 -2.08 -10.94 -10.93
C VAL A 68 -0.68 -10.70 -11.46
N ALA A 69 -0.39 -11.11 -12.70
CA ALA A 69 0.90 -10.78 -13.28
C ALA A 69 0.91 -9.29 -13.66
N GLU A 70 -0.04 -8.83 -14.46
CA GLU A 70 -0.10 -7.44 -14.93
C GLU A 70 -1.46 -6.79 -14.66
N MET A 71 -1.44 -5.64 -13.98
CA MET A 71 -2.62 -4.80 -13.76
C MET A 71 -2.41 -3.42 -14.40
N THR A 72 -3.05 -3.17 -15.54
CA THR A 72 -2.90 -1.92 -16.28
C THR A 72 -4.20 -1.14 -16.39
N GLY A 73 -4.24 0.08 -15.84
CA GLY A 73 -5.42 0.95 -15.95
C GLY A 73 -6.67 0.39 -15.26
N THR A 74 -6.48 -0.48 -14.27
CA THR A 74 -7.55 -1.22 -13.59
C THR A 74 -8.03 -0.46 -12.35
N ASN A 75 -9.34 -0.55 -12.07
CA ASN A 75 -9.97 -0.06 -10.85
C ASN A 75 -10.43 -1.26 -10.00
N LEU A 76 -9.75 -1.49 -8.89
CA LEU A 76 -10.11 -2.48 -7.89
C LEU A 76 -10.72 -1.75 -6.68
N THR A 77 -11.99 -2.03 -6.41
CA THR A 77 -12.71 -1.52 -5.24
C THR A 77 -13.13 -2.69 -4.37
N VAL A 78 -12.73 -2.69 -3.11
CA VAL A 78 -13.13 -3.73 -2.15
C VAL A 78 -13.68 -3.10 -0.89
N ALA A 79 -14.83 -3.56 -0.38
CA ALA A 79 -15.33 -3.05 0.89
C ALA A 79 -14.54 -3.68 2.05
N GLU A 80 -14.43 -4.99 2.11
CA GLU A 80 -13.70 -5.69 3.17
C GLU A 80 -12.71 -6.74 2.64
N MET A 81 -11.48 -6.70 3.15
CA MET A 81 -10.42 -7.68 2.89
C MET A 81 -9.88 -8.23 4.20
N THR A 82 -10.34 -9.42 4.58
CA THR A 82 -9.94 -10.07 5.83
C THR A 82 -9.09 -11.32 5.57
N GLY A 83 -7.84 -11.28 6.04
CA GLY A 83 -6.92 -12.42 5.95
C GLY A 83 -6.59 -12.81 4.51
N THR A 84 -6.53 -11.84 3.59
CA THR A 84 -6.30 -12.07 2.16
C THR A 84 -4.82 -11.93 1.80
N ASN A 85 -4.41 -12.58 0.72
CA ASN A 85 -3.12 -12.33 0.08
C ASN A 85 -3.36 -11.76 -1.32
N LEU A 86 -2.86 -10.56 -1.56
CA LEU A 86 -2.84 -9.92 -2.88
C LEU A 86 -1.39 -9.85 -3.36
N THR A 87 -1.07 -10.58 -4.42
CA THR A 87 0.25 -10.57 -5.05
C THR A 87 0.12 -10.03 -6.46
N VAL A 88 0.83 -8.96 -6.77
CA VAL A 88 0.85 -8.38 -8.11
C VAL A 88 2.30 -8.22 -8.58
N ALA A 89 2.63 -8.66 -9.79
CA ALA A 89 3.96 -8.40 -10.32
C ALA A 89 4.07 -6.93 -10.77
N GLU A 90 3.16 -6.47 -11.64
CA GLU A 90 3.16 -5.08 -12.12
C GLU A 90 1.80 -4.39 -11.95
N MET A 91 1.81 -3.19 -11.35
CA MET A 91 0.65 -2.31 -11.22
C MET A 91 0.91 -0.96 -11.90
N THR A 92 0.39 -0.80 -13.11
CA THR A 92 0.58 0.42 -13.90
C THR A 92 -0.72 1.20 -14.06
N ARG A 93 -0.73 2.46 -13.61
CA ARG A 93 -1.87 3.39 -13.70
C ARG A 93 -3.15 2.83 -13.08
N THR A 94 -3.01 2.12 -11.97
CA THR A 94 -4.14 1.46 -11.30
C THR A 94 -4.75 2.35 -10.22
N LYS A 95 -6.02 2.08 -9.90
CA LYS A 95 -6.68 2.61 -8.72
C LYS A 95 -7.09 1.43 -7.83
N LEU A 96 -6.60 1.41 -6.61
CA LEU A 96 -7.01 0.47 -5.57
C LEU A 96 -7.70 1.27 -4.46
N THR A 97 -8.96 0.94 -4.18
CA THR A 97 -9.73 1.56 -3.10
C THR A 97 -10.26 0.47 -2.20
N VAL A 98 -9.85 0.47 -0.94
CA VAL A 98 -10.32 -0.51 0.04
C VAL A 98 -10.85 0.20 1.29
N ALA A 99 -12.04 -0.15 1.75
CA ALA A 99 -12.53 0.41 3.00
C ALA A 99 -11.82 -0.24 4.20
N GLU A 100 -11.78 -1.57 4.27
CA GLU A 100 -11.09 -2.29 5.35
C GLU A 100 -10.15 -3.38 4.84
N MET A 101 -8.89 -3.37 5.33
CA MET A 101 -7.83 -4.35 5.04
C MET A 101 -7.25 -4.94 6.33
N THR A 102 -8.01 -5.80 6.98
CA THR A 102 -7.59 -6.41 8.25
C THR A 102 -6.78 -7.68 8.03
N ARG A 103 -5.55 -7.73 8.58
CA ARG A 103 -4.64 -8.90 8.49
C ARG A 103 -4.37 -9.38 7.06
N THR A 104 -4.33 -8.43 6.12
CA THR A 104 -4.10 -8.71 4.71
C THR A 104 -2.60 -8.56 4.38
N ASN A 105 -2.10 -9.43 3.50
CA ASN A 105 -0.76 -9.28 2.92
C ASN A 105 -0.90 -8.74 1.49
N LEU A 106 -0.24 -7.63 1.20
CA LEU A 106 -0.12 -7.07 -0.14
C LEU A 106 1.35 -7.08 -0.54
N THR A 107 1.67 -7.86 -1.57
CA THR A 107 3.01 -7.95 -2.15
C THR A 107 2.96 -7.44 -3.57
N VAL A 108 3.74 -6.41 -3.88
CA VAL A 108 3.83 -5.88 -5.25
C VAL A 108 5.29 -5.78 -5.67
N ALA A 109 5.65 -6.26 -6.86
CA ALA A 109 7.01 -6.05 -7.35
C ALA A 109 7.18 -4.61 -7.85
N GLU A 110 6.32 -4.14 -8.75
CA GLU A 110 6.38 -2.78 -9.28
C GLU A 110 5.03 -2.05 -9.25
N MET A 111 5.04 -0.81 -8.76
CA MET A 111 3.90 0.11 -8.79
C MET A 111 4.27 1.42 -9.49
N THR A 112 3.70 1.66 -10.66
CA THR A 112 3.97 2.87 -11.45
C THR A 112 2.69 3.64 -11.72
N GLY A 113 2.62 4.92 -11.30
CA GLY A 113 1.46 5.77 -11.57
C GLY A 113 0.18 5.34 -10.85
N THR A 114 0.30 4.60 -9.75
CA THR A 114 -0.83 3.97 -9.04
C THR A 114 -1.36 4.86 -7.91
N ASN A 115 -2.68 4.84 -7.73
CA ASN A 115 -3.38 5.48 -6.60
C ASN A 115 -3.96 4.41 -5.67
N LEU A 116 -3.47 4.36 -4.44
CA LEU A 116 -3.98 3.50 -3.37
C LEU A 116 -4.69 4.36 -2.33
N THR A 117 -5.96 4.05 -2.06
CA THR A 117 -6.73 4.68 -1.00
C THR A 117 -7.28 3.61 -0.09
N VAL A 118 -6.90 3.64 1.19
CA VAL A 118 -7.38 2.68 2.18
C VAL A 118 -7.92 3.42 3.40
N ALA A 119 -9.13 3.11 3.85
CA ALA A 119 -9.62 3.73 5.08
C ALA A 119 -8.97 3.09 6.31
N ASP A 120 -8.99 1.76 6.41
CA ASP A 120 -8.35 1.01 7.50
C ASP A 120 -7.48 -0.13 6.95
N MET A 121 -6.21 -0.18 7.32
CA MET A 121 -5.30 -1.29 7.02
C MET A 121 -4.67 -1.90 8.26
N THR A 122 -5.42 -1.92 9.37
CA THR A 122 -4.97 -2.41 10.67
C THR A 122 -4.37 -3.81 10.57
N ARG A 123 -3.14 -3.96 11.06
CA ARG A 123 -2.38 -5.23 11.07
C ARG A 123 -2.14 -5.82 9.67
N ALA A 124 -2.18 -5.00 8.62
CA ALA A 124 -1.75 -5.44 7.30
C ALA A 124 -0.22 -5.57 7.22
N ASN A 125 0.26 -6.37 6.27
CA ASN A 125 1.65 -6.39 5.86
C ASN A 125 1.76 -6.02 4.38
N LEU A 126 2.51 -4.97 4.10
CA LEU A 126 2.76 -4.51 2.74
C LEU A 126 4.24 -4.67 2.43
N THR A 127 4.55 -5.30 1.31
CA THR A 127 5.90 -5.40 0.78
C THR A 127 5.88 -4.96 -0.67
N VAL A 128 6.62 -3.89 -0.97
CA VAL A 128 6.73 -3.40 -2.35
C VAL A 128 8.20 -3.29 -2.73
N ALA A 129 8.59 -3.83 -3.88
CA ALA A 129 9.97 -3.67 -4.32
C ALA A 129 10.20 -2.25 -4.88
N GLU A 130 9.35 -1.80 -5.82
CA GLU A 130 9.48 -0.47 -6.42
C GLU A 130 8.15 0.29 -6.48
N MET A 131 8.19 1.57 -6.11
CA MET A 131 7.05 2.50 -6.16
C MET A 131 7.46 3.82 -6.82
N THR A 132 7.02 4.03 -8.05
CA THR A 132 7.38 5.19 -8.86
C THR A 132 6.15 6.02 -9.22
N ILE A 133 6.14 7.30 -8.83
CA ILE A 133 5.06 8.26 -9.13
C ILE A 133 3.71 7.72 -8.62
N THR A 134 3.66 7.33 -7.35
CA THR A 134 2.45 6.78 -6.74
C THR A 134 1.83 7.74 -5.73
N ASN A 135 0.53 7.61 -5.48
CA ASN A 135 -0.15 8.29 -4.38
C ASN A 135 -0.80 7.26 -3.46
N LEU A 136 -0.49 7.37 -2.18
CA LEU A 136 -1.02 6.53 -1.12
C LEU A 136 -1.72 7.44 -0.12
N THR A 137 -2.99 7.17 0.13
CA THR A 137 -3.76 7.87 1.15
C THR A 137 -4.37 6.82 2.07
N VAL A 138 -4.00 6.88 3.34
CA VAL A 138 -4.50 5.94 4.34
C VAL A 138 -5.04 6.70 5.54
N ALA A 139 -6.24 6.36 6.02
CA ALA A 139 -6.71 6.96 7.27
C ALA A 139 -6.08 6.25 8.48
N ASP A 140 -6.15 4.93 8.57
CA ASP A 140 -5.60 4.17 9.70
C ASP A 140 -4.62 3.06 9.25
N MET A 141 -3.35 3.18 9.66
CA MET A 141 -2.28 2.19 9.47
C MET A 141 -1.89 1.48 10.77
N THR A 142 -2.73 1.47 11.80
CA THR A 142 -2.37 0.99 13.13
C THR A 142 -1.81 -0.44 13.10
N ARG A 143 -0.62 -0.62 13.69
CA ARG A 143 0.08 -1.91 13.77
C ARG A 143 0.37 -2.56 12.41
N THR A 144 0.52 -1.76 11.37
CA THR A 144 0.91 -2.23 10.03
C THR A 144 2.42 -2.42 9.94
N ASN A 145 2.85 -3.38 9.11
CA ASN A 145 4.22 -3.45 8.63
C ASN A 145 4.24 -3.04 7.15
N LEU A 146 5.02 -2.02 6.81
CA LEU A 146 5.25 -1.59 5.44
C LEU A 146 6.76 -1.62 5.17
N THR A 147 7.16 -2.47 4.23
CA THR A 147 8.53 -2.56 3.74
C THR A 147 8.56 -2.18 2.28
N VAL A 148 9.39 -1.20 1.92
CA VAL A 148 9.57 -0.79 0.53
C VAL A 148 11.06 -0.75 0.20
N ALA A 149 11.49 -1.31 -0.94
CA ALA A 149 12.89 -1.17 -1.32
C ALA A 149 13.15 0.21 -1.94
N ASP A 150 12.39 0.60 -2.97
CA ASP A 150 12.49 1.91 -3.61
C ASP A 150 11.12 2.62 -3.66
N MET A 151 11.09 3.85 -3.17
CA MET A 151 9.94 4.75 -3.22
C MET A 151 10.35 6.10 -3.80
N THR A 152 10.31 6.21 -5.13
CA THR A 152 10.70 7.41 -5.86
C THR A 152 9.50 8.25 -6.29
N ARG A 153 9.53 9.57 -5.98
CA ARG A 153 8.48 10.54 -6.39
C ARG A 153 7.07 10.15 -5.94
N THR A 154 6.96 9.57 -4.76
CA THR A 154 5.70 9.09 -4.21
C THR A 154 5.15 10.06 -3.16
N ASN A 155 3.84 10.24 -3.14
CA ASN A 155 3.13 10.94 -2.08
C ASN A 155 2.46 9.91 -1.15
N LEU A 156 2.79 9.95 0.13
CA LEU A 156 2.16 9.13 1.16
C LEU A 156 1.54 10.05 2.21
N THR A 157 0.22 10.02 2.33
CA THR A 157 -0.54 10.76 3.34
C THR A 157 -1.22 9.77 4.27
N VAL A 158 -0.93 9.86 5.56
CA VAL A 158 -1.49 8.96 6.57
C VAL A 158 -2.06 9.77 7.73
N ALA A 159 -3.28 9.48 8.18
CA ALA A 159 -3.79 10.12 9.38
C ALA A 159 -3.20 9.46 10.65
N ASP A 160 -3.27 8.14 10.77
CA ASP A 160 -2.76 7.40 11.94
C ASP A 160 -1.75 6.30 11.54
N MET A 161 -0.52 6.39 12.04
CA MET A 161 0.55 5.38 11.93
C MET A 161 0.91 4.74 13.28
N THR A 162 -0.01 4.75 14.25
CA THR A 162 0.25 4.29 15.60
C THR A 162 0.78 2.86 15.62
N ARG A 163 1.96 2.67 16.24
CA ARG A 163 2.63 1.35 16.35
C ARG A 163 2.94 0.69 15.00
N THR A 164 3.08 1.47 13.94
CA THR A 164 3.49 0.98 12.61
C THR A 164 5.00 0.76 12.55
N ASN A 165 5.42 -0.23 11.76
CA ASN A 165 6.80 -0.36 11.32
C ASN A 165 6.87 0.00 9.84
N LEU A 166 7.59 1.08 9.52
CA LEU A 166 7.87 1.51 8.15
C LEU A 166 9.38 1.41 7.92
N THR A 167 9.79 0.52 7.02
CA THR A 167 11.19 0.38 6.60
C THR A 167 11.28 0.64 5.11
N VAL A 168 12.07 1.63 4.72
CA VAL A 168 12.31 1.95 3.31
C VAL A 168 13.80 2.07 3.03
N ALA A 169 14.31 1.45 1.95
CA ALA A 169 15.71 1.64 1.59
C ALA A 169 15.92 3.00 0.91
N ASP A 170 15.14 3.31 -0.13
CA ASP A 170 15.20 4.59 -0.85
C ASP A 170 13.85 5.33 -0.83
N MET A 171 13.85 6.57 -0.35
CA MET A 171 12.72 7.51 -0.27
C MET A 171 13.03 8.81 -1.02
N THR A 172 13.66 8.70 -2.19
CA THR A 172 14.06 9.85 -3.00
C THR A 172 12.86 10.65 -3.53
N ARG A 173 12.87 11.97 -3.29
CA ARG A 173 11.83 12.92 -3.74
C ARG A 173 10.41 12.57 -3.29
N ILE A 174 10.26 11.95 -2.13
CA ILE A 174 8.96 11.66 -1.55
C ILE A 174 8.31 12.90 -0.92
N ASN A 175 6.99 12.85 -0.77
CA ASN A 175 6.27 13.65 0.24
C ASN A 175 5.55 12.69 1.18
N LEU A 176 5.99 12.63 2.45
CA LEU A 176 5.34 11.88 3.52
C LEU A 176 4.71 12.87 4.50
N THR A 177 3.39 12.83 4.60
CA THR A 177 2.62 13.61 5.58
C THR A 177 1.89 12.68 6.53
N VAL A 178 2.13 12.81 7.82
CA VAL A 178 1.51 11.96 8.84
C VAL A 178 0.93 12.83 9.97
N ALA A 179 -0.31 12.60 10.37
CA ALA A 179 -0.84 13.30 11.54
C ALA A 179 -0.34 12.67 12.85
N ASP A 180 -0.43 11.36 13.01
CA ASP A 180 0.01 10.65 14.22
C ASP A 180 1.04 9.54 13.91
N MET A 181 2.25 9.64 14.47
CA MET A 181 3.31 8.61 14.44
C MET A 181 3.60 8.02 15.82
N THR A 182 2.61 8.02 16.71
CA THR A 182 2.79 7.56 18.09
C THR A 182 3.31 6.13 18.13
N ARG A 183 4.47 5.93 18.78
CA ARG A 183 5.12 4.61 18.90
C ARG A 183 5.44 3.94 17.56
N THR A 184 5.58 4.70 16.48
CA THR A 184 5.99 4.19 15.17
C THR A 184 7.50 3.95 15.14
N ASN A 185 7.93 2.92 14.40
CA ASN A 185 9.32 2.77 13.97
C ASN A 185 9.41 3.17 12.49
N LEU A 186 10.15 4.22 12.17
CA LEU A 186 10.47 4.64 10.81
C LEU A 186 11.98 4.51 10.59
N THR A 187 12.37 3.59 9.70
CA THR A 187 13.77 3.38 9.30
C THR A 187 13.92 3.64 7.81
N VAL A 188 14.80 4.57 7.44
CA VAL A 188 15.04 4.96 6.05
C VAL A 188 16.54 4.99 5.78
N ALA A 189 17.02 4.33 4.73
CA ALA A 189 18.45 4.43 4.38
C ALA A 189 18.75 5.73 3.61
N ASP A 190 17.92 6.11 2.64
CA ASP A 190 18.07 7.35 1.87
C ASP A 190 16.74 8.12 1.78
N MET A 191 16.71 9.39 2.18
CA MET A 191 15.55 10.29 2.05
C MET A 191 15.89 11.53 1.20
N THR A 192 16.80 11.39 0.24
CA THR A 192 17.32 12.49 -0.57
C THR A 192 16.20 13.28 -1.25
N ARG A 193 16.19 14.61 -1.03
CA ARG A 193 15.16 15.53 -1.55
C ARG A 193 13.73 15.19 -1.13
N GLY A 194 13.56 14.38 -0.08
CA GLY A 194 12.26 14.05 0.49
C GLY A 194 11.72 15.16 1.40
N ASN A 195 10.41 15.13 1.62
CA ASN A 195 9.73 15.98 2.59
C ASN A 195 8.97 15.10 3.59
N LEU A 196 9.28 15.23 4.88
CA LEU A 196 8.56 14.58 5.97
C LEU A 196 7.87 15.65 6.83
N THR A 197 6.55 15.60 6.89
CA THR A 197 5.72 16.44 7.74
C THR A 197 4.97 15.57 8.74
N VAL A 198 5.17 15.80 10.05
CA VAL A 198 4.54 15.00 11.10
C VAL A 198 3.96 15.90 12.19
N ALA A 199 2.69 15.70 12.56
CA ALA A 199 2.10 16.46 13.65
C ALA A 199 2.47 15.88 15.02
N ASP A 200 2.34 14.57 15.24
CA ASP A 200 2.70 13.89 16.51
C ASP A 200 3.78 12.82 16.34
N LEU A 201 4.90 12.98 17.06
CA LEU A 201 6.04 12.04 17.10
C LEU A 201 6.21 11.37 18.48
N THR A 202 5.16 11.31 19.29
CA THR A 202 5.23 10.78 20.65
C THR A 202 5.76 9.35 20.67
N ARG A 203 6.94 9.16 21.26
CA ARG A 203 7.63 7.87 21.35
C ARG A 203 7.93 7.22 19.99
N THR A 204 8.08 8.01 18.93
CA THR A 204 8.51 7.53 17.62
C THR A 204 10.01 7.23 17.63
N ASN A 205 10.41 6.12 17.02
CA ASN A 205 11.79 5.83 16.66
C ASN A 205 12.01 6.22 15.19
N LEU A 206 12.76 7.29 14.95
CA LEU A 206 13.05 7.79 13.61
C LEU A 206 14.55 7.64 13.31
N THR A 207 14.87 6.75 12.38
CA THR A 207 16.22 6.51 11.88
C THR A 207 16.26 6.83 10.39
N VAL A 208 17.09 7.79 9.99
CA VAL A 208 17.31 8.11 8.57
C VAL A 208 18.80 8.33 8.34
N ALA A 209 19.41 7.53 7.47
CA ALA A 209 20.87 7.53 7.28
C ALA A 209 21.36 8.64 6.34
N ASP A 210 20.74 8.83 5.17
CA ASP A 210 20.99 9.97 4.27
C ASP A 210 19.79 10.93 4.25
N LYS A 211 20.06 12.21 4.53
CA LYS A 211 19.07 13.31 4.59
C LYS A 211 19.41 14.45 3.62
N THR A 212 20.15 14.16 2.56
CA THR A 212 20.62 15.18 1.63
C THR A 212 19.44 15.94 1.01
N ARG A 213 19.36 17.25 1.27
CA ARG A 213 18.26 18.14 0.84
C ARG A 213 16.88 17.71 1.31
N THR A 214 16.79 16.99 2.42
CA THR A 214 15.51 16.61 3.04
C THR A 214 14.90 17.81 3.79
N LYS A 215 13.58 17.94 3.74
CA LYS A 215 12.81 18.86 4.59
C LYS A 215 12.09 18.07 5.68
N LEU A 216 12.27 18.48 6.94
CA LEU A 216 11.58 17.91 8.10
C LEU A 216 10.73 19.00 8.77
N THR A 217 9.42 18.75 8.94
CA THR A 217 8.48 19.67 9.61
C THR A 217 7.74 18.91 10.72
N LEU A 218 8.02 19.22 11.98
CA LEU A 218 7.60 18.43 13.15
C LEU A 218 6.89 19.31 14.20
N ALA A 219 5.75 18.88 14.76
CA ALA A 219 4.90 19.76 15.60
C ALA A 219 4.68 19.37 17.08
N ILE A 220 4.79 18.10 17.49
CA ILE A 220 4.58 17.68 18.90
C ILE A 220 5.67 16.67 19.32
N MET A 221 6.30 16.93 20.48
CA MET A 221 7.28 16.03 21.11
C MET A 221 6.98 15.83 22.61
N ILE A 222 6.65 14.61 23.03
CA ILE A 222 6.53 14.25 24.46
C ILE A 222 7.28 12.92 24.71
N ALA A 223 8.46 13.00 25.35
CA ALA A 223 9.42 11.91 25.67
C ALA A 223 10.31 11.41 24.50
N PRO A 224 11.50 10.80 24.76
CA PRO A 224 12.68 11.05 23.95
C PRO A 224 12.53 10.49 22.54
N TYR A 225 12.33 11.41 21.60
CA TYR A 225 12.78 11.29 20.23
C TYR A 225 14.24 10.81 20.25
N VAL A 226 14.50 9.61 19.73
CA VAL A 226 15.87 9.11 19.54
C VAL A 226 16.15 9.11 18.05
N GLU A 227 16.64 10.24 17.55
CA GLU A 227 17.25 10.29 16.23
C GLU A 227 18.62 9.61 16.31
N LYS A 228 18.73 8.42 15.70
CA LYS A 228 20.03 7.83 15.39
C LYS A 228 20.39 8.21 13.95
N THR A 229 21.01 9.36 13.77
CA THR A 229 21.59 9.75 12.48
C THR A 229 23.04 9.30 12.37
N THR A 230 23.39 8.78 11.21
CA THR A 230 24.79 8.71 10.76
C THR A 230 25.02 9.92 9.86
N ASP A 231 25.81 10.90 10.31
CA ASP A 231 26.03 12.19 9.65
C ASP A 231 26.46 12.07 8.18
N LYS A 232 25.51 12.26 7.25
CA LYS A 232 25.76 12.65 5.85
C LYS A 232 24.79 13.75 5.41
N CYS A 233 24.72 14.83 6.19
CA CYS A 233 24.00 16.03 5.78
C CYS A 233 24.89 16.86 4.83
N THR A 234 25.03 16.47 3.56
CA THR A 234 26.03 17.15 2.70
C THR A 234 25.54 18.44 2.05
N HIS A 235 24.23 18.70 1.93
CA HIS A 235 23.71 19.98 1.41
C HIS A 235 22.30 20.27 1.97
N SER A 236 22.12 21.42 2.64
CA SER A 236 20.84 22.09 2.96
C SER A 236 19.68 21.19 3.43
N CYS A 237 19.87 20.41 4.50
CA CYS A 237 18.72 19.88 5.26
C CYS A 237 18.09 21.04 6.05
N SER A 238 16.76 21.10 6.09
CA SER A 238 16.03 22.09 6.91
C SER A 238 15.09 21.37 7.86
N ILE A 239 15.19 21.68 9.15
CA ILE A 239 14.35 21.13 10.21
C ILE A 239 13.57 22.30 10.81
N GLN A 240 12.25 22.23 10.76
CA GLN A 240 11.36 23.15 11.46
C GLN A 240 10.66 22.38 12.57
N MET A 241 10.90 22.80 13.82
CA MET A 241 10.24 22.26 15.01
C MET A 241 9.37 23.36 15.61
N THR A 242 8.11 23.03 15.88
CA THR A 242 7.20 23.90 16.64
C THR A 242 6.87 23.13 17.91
N GLU A 243 7.05 23.73 19.09
CA GLU A 243 6.55 23.18 20.35
C GLU A 243 5.21 23.86 20.66
N LEU A 244 4.19 23.09 21.06
CA LEU A 244 2.90 23.57 21.58
C LEU A 244 2.81 23.30 23.09
#